data_AF-D2R7A3-F1
#
_entry.id   AF-D2R7A3-F1
#
_cell.length_a   1.000
_cell.length_b   1.000
_cell.length_c   1.000
_cell.angle_alpha   90.00
_cell.angle_beta   90.00
_cell.angle_gamma   90.00
#
_symmetry.space_group_name_H-M   'P 1'
#
loop_
_entity.id
_entity.type
_entity.pdbx_description
1 polymer ?
#
loop_
_entity_poly.entity_id
_entity_poly.type
_entity_poly.pdbx_seq_one_letter_code
_entity_poly.pdbx_strand_id
1 'polypeptide(L)'
;MWTDTTLWLHAPQVTASSLRKCRDAGRRFSILSNFKCFKHVLQVEERNIMSHFKNGNLPGFQPKIESDERQITWSARQGIDLVATRGVVVDDDTVDEGNVPSSTLRGGLVMAISSSTGFAVPYQPNGVDGAQIAVGVLENPLPMEVDGQPTQRFTQLIVQGLVRAAELPNLDERAKQQLAGRIQFDNLEVHPGVLMHPRGVVRAAGNQTLTSAQTGLLFLMSGASTITLPAAANGLAYRIAQTTDNDLTIVGSGNMIHRGYSNASTVSFTAGANKIGSQVLVEGVFVDSVNVKWLVTNLGGTTAAVAA
;
A
#
# COMPACT_ATOMS: atom_id res chain seq x y z
N MET A 1 35.60 25.65 -32.36
CA MET A 1 35.60 26.86 -31.51
C MET A 1 34.19 27.42 -31.52
N TRP A 2 33.33 26.90 -30.65
CA TRP A 2 31.92 27.30 -30.52
C TRP A 2 31.74 27.74 -29.07
N THR A 3 31.36 28.98 -28.86
CA THR A 3 31.19 29.59 -27.55
C THR A 3 29.74 29.43 -27.12
N ASP A 4 29.51 28.63 -26.07
CA ASP A 4 28.22 28.53 -25.39
C ASP A 4 27.97 29.77 -24.54
N THR A 5 26.88 30.46 -24.84
CA THR A 5 26.41 31.66 -24.12
C THR A 5 25.34 31.22 -23.14
N THR A 6 25.72 30.96 -21.89
CA THR A 6 24.79 30.60 -20.81
C THR A 6 24.08 31.85 -20.28
N LEU A 7 22.77 31.94 -20.54
CA LEU A 7 21.90 33.02 -20.05
C LEU A 7 21.33 32.63 -18.66
N TRP A 8 21.75 33.32 -17.61
CA TRP A 8 21.20 33.17 -16.26
C TRP A 8 19.97 34.06 -16.08
N LEU A 9 18.79 33.44 -15.93
CA LEU A 9 17.55 34.11 -15.54
C LEU A 9 17.45 34.16 -14.02
N HIS A 10 17.58 35.36 -13.45
CA HIS A 10 17.29 35.62 -12.03
C HIS A 10 15.78 35.60 -11.80
N ALA A 11 15.30 34.63 -11.03
CA ALA A 11 13.95 34.64 -10.47
C ALA A 11 13.87 35.60 -9.26
N PRO A 12 12.83 36.44 -9.14
CA PRO A 12 12.67 37.32 -7.99
C PRO A 12 12.27 36.52 -6.73
N GLN A 13 12.97 36.77 -5.62
CA GLN A 13 12.61 36.24 -4.31
C GLN A 13 11.36 36.94 -3.78
N VAL A 14 10.28 36.18 -3.60
CA VAL A 14 9.09 36.63 -2.86
C VAL A 14 9.34 36.39 -1.37
N THR A 15 9.50 37.46 -0.61
CA THR A 15 9.68 37.44 0.83
C THR A 15 8.35 37.17 1.54
N ALA A 16 8.34 36.13 2.38
CA ALA A 16 7.20 35.76 3.22
C ALA A 16 7.06 36.72 4.42
N SER A 17 6.40 37.86 4.21
CA SER A 17 6.04 38.78 5.30
C SER A 17 4.62 39.34 5.13
N SER A 18 3.60 38.49 5.14
CA SER A 18 2.20 38.97 5.19
C SER A 18 1.18 37.99 5.77
N LEU A 19 1.57 37.06 6.65
CA LEU A 19 0.63 36.19 7.37
C LEU A 19 0.88 36.20 8.88
N ARG A 20 0.68 37.37 9.50
CA ARG A 20 0.39 37.49 10.94
C ARG A 20 -0.68 38.55 11.15
N LYS A 21 -1.92 38.11 11.37
CA LYS A 21 -2.94 38.73 12.24
C LYS A 21 -4.27 38.02 12.04
N CYS A 22 -4.51 36.96 12.82
CA CYS A 22 -5.84 36.50 13.24
C CYS A 22 -5.67 35.39 14.28
N ARG A 23 -5.08 35.72 15.42
CA ARG A 23 -5.11 34.87 16.60
C ARG A 23 -5.21 35.79 17.81
N ASP A 24 -6.43 36.23 18.11
CA ASP A 24 -6.88 36.60 19.45
C ASP A 24 -8.35 37.04 19.40
N ALA A 25 -9.23 36.09 19.72
CA ALA A 25 -10.51 36.38 20.35
C ALA A 25 -11.04 35.08 20.98
N GLY A 26 -10.60 34.81 22.20
CA GLY A 26 -11.32 33.91 23.09
C GLY A 26 -12.70 34.50 23.39
N ARG A 27 -13.74 33.96 22.75
CA ARG A 27 -15.12 34.11 23.20
C ARG A 27 -15.77 32.74 23.30
N ARG A 28 -16.01 32.33 24.54
CA ARG A 28 -16.91 31.23 24.90
C ARG A 28 -18.30 31.58 24.38
N PHE A 29 -18.75 30.92 23.33
CA PHE A 29 -20.16 30.89 22.95
C PHE A 29 -20.82 29.70 23.64
N SER A 30 -21.42 29.97 24.82
CA SER A 30 -22.41 29.07 25.42
C SER A 30 -23.75 29.32 24.73
N ILE A 31 -24.09 28.51 23.73
CA ILE A 31 -25.45 28.49 23.18
C ILE A 31 -26.25 27.48 24.00
N LEU A 32 -26.96 28.02 24.99
CA LEU A 32 -28.04 27.34 25.68
C LEU A 32 -29.25 27.23 24.74
N SER A 33 -29.77 26.01 24.65
CA SER A 33 -31.19 25.63 24.61
C SER A 33 -32.09 26.07 23.44
N ASN A 34 -32.88 25.08 23.01
CA ASN A 34 -34.16 25.17 22.28
C ASN A 34 -34.13 25.21 20.75
N PHE A 35 -33.62 24.13 20.14
CA PHE A 35 -34.18 23.69 18.86
C PHE A 35 -35.31 22.70 19.12
N LYS A 36 -36.53 23.22 19.01
CA LYS A 36 -37.75 22.43 18.89
C LYS A 36 -37.61 21.44 17.74
N CYS A 37 -37.91 20.19 18.07
CA CYS A 37 -38.08 19.07 17.18
C CYS A 37 -39.08 19.41 16.06
N PHE A 38 -38.59 19.77 14.88
CA PHE A 38 -39.40 19.70 13.65
C PHE A 38 -39.23 18.29 13.09
N LYS A 39 -40.08 17.38 13.58
CA LYS A 39 -40.30 16.06 13.00
C LYS A 39 -41.07 16.25 11.70
N HIS A 40 -40.37 16.65 10.64
CA HIS A 40 -40.94 16.63 9.29
C HIS A 40 -41.07 15.16 8.89
N VAL A 41 -42.28 14.63 9.08
CA VAL A 41 -42.67 13.32 8.58
C VAL A 41 -42.74 13.46 7.05
N LEU A 42 -41.63 13.16 6.39
CA LEU A 42 -41.65 12.78 4.99
C LEU A 42 -42.30 11.40 4.93
N GLN A 43 -43.62 11.38 4.70
CA GLN A 43 -44.29 10.18 4.20
C GLN A 43 -43.79 9.97 2.77
N VAL A 44 -42.74 9.16 2.64
CA VAL A 44 -42.43 8.53 1.36
C VAL A 44 -43.53 7.50 1.16
N GLU A 45 -44.53 7.85 0.36
CA GLU A 45 -45.41 6.85 -0.23
C GLU A 45 -44.54 5.93 -1.08
N GLU A 46 -44.21 4.76 -0.53
CA GLU A 46 -43.78 3.62 -1.32
C GLU A 46 -44.89 3.32 -2.32
N ARG A 47 -44.74 3.84 -3.54
CA ARG A 47 -45.43 3.28 -4.69
C ARG A 47 -44.96 1.84 -4.81
N ASN A 48 -45.79 0.93 -4.30
CA ASN A 48 -45.77 -0.48 -4.65
C ASN A 48 -45.96 -0.60 -6.16
N ILE A 49 -44.86 -0.50 -6.92
CA ILE A 49 -44.80 -0.96 -8.29
C ILE A 49 -44.91 -2.47 -8.19
N MET A 50 -46.10 -2.99 -8.51
CA MET A 50 -46.34 -4.42 -8.69
C MET A 50 -45.37 -4.97 -9.73
N SER A 51 -44.21 -5.47 -9.32
CA SER A 51 -43.38 -6.38 -10.11
C SER A 51 -43.59 -7.79 -9.61
N HIS A 52 -44.84 -8.26 -9.67
CA HIS A 52 -45.13 -9.67 -9.50
C HIS A 52 -44.81 -10.42 -10.80
N PHE A 53 -43.52 -10.48 -11.16
CA PHE A 53 -43.01 -11.52 -12.04
C PHE A 53 -42.94 -12.79 -11.20
N LYS A 54 -44.02 -13.59 -11.24
CA LYS A 54 -44.00 -14.96 -10.74
C LYS A 54 -43.04 -15.77 -11.60
N ASN A 55 -41.96 -16.24 -10.98
CA ASN A 55 -41.18 -17.45 -11.26
C ASN A 55 -41.66 -18.26 -12.46
N GLY A 56 -41.36 -17.77 -13.66
CA GLY A 56 -41.20 -18.59 -14.84
C GLY A 56 -39.71 -18.65 -15.10
N ASN A 57 -39.02 -19.64 -14.53
CA ASN A 57 -37.67 -19.97 -14.96
C ASN A 57 -37.78 -20.43 -16.42
N LEU A 58 -37.64 -19.48 -17.36
CA LEU A 58 -37.36 -19.79 -18.75
C LEU A 58 -36.06 -20.60 -18.77
N PRO A 59 -36.06 -21.84 -19.27
CA PRO A 59 -34.82 -22.59 -19.50
C PRO A 59 -33.89 -21.72 -20.36
N GLY A 60 -32.77 -21.28 -19.80
CA GLY A 60 -31.81 -20.40 -20.48
C GLY A 60 -31.57 -19.03 -19.83
N PHE A 61 -32.39 -18.60 -18.86
CA PHE A 61 -32.07 -17.44 -18.02
C PHE A 61 -31.56 -17.93 -16.66
N GLN A 62 -30.26 -18.20 -16.58
CA GLN A 62 -29.60 -18.26 -15.28
C GLN A 62 -29.63 -16.85 -14.67
N PRO A 63 -29.79 -16.70 -13.34
CA PRO A 63 -29.59 -15.41 -12.70
C PRO A 63 -28.19 -14.95 -13.08
N LYS A 64 -28.10 -13.92 -13.92
CA LYS A 64 -26.86 -13.23 -14.17
C LYS A 64 -26.52 -12.54 -12.85
N ILE A 65 -25.76 -13.23 -12.02
CA ILE A 65 -25.10 -12.64 -10.87
C ILE A 65 -24.00 -11.78 -11.49
N GLU A 66 -24.36 -10.56 -11.93
CA GLU A 66 -23.36 -9.55 -12.22
C GLU A 66 -22.64 -9.31 -10.90
N SER A 67 -21.37 -9.72 -10.85
CA SER A 67 -20.52 -9.41 -9.71
C SER A 67 -20.52 -7.90 -9.58
N ASP A 68 -20.89 -7.41 -8.39
CA ASP A 68 -21.08 -6.00 -8.08
C ASP A 68 -20.10 -5.09 -8.83
N GLU A 69 -20.64 -4.08 -9.51
CA GLU A 69 -19.85 -3.02 -10.16
C GLU A 69 -19.04 -2.31 -9.08
N ARG A 70 -17.76 -2.69 -8.93
CA ARG A 70 -16.88 -2.10 -7.92
C ARG A 70 -16.46 -0.71 -8.35
N GLN A 71 -16.85 0.28 -7.57
CA GLN A 71 -16.33 1.64 -7.73
C GLN A 71 -14.92 1.73 -7.15
N ILE A 72 -13.91 1.48 -8.00
CA ILE A 72 -12.49 1.46 -7.60
C ILE A 72 -11.96 2.88 -7.35
N THR A 73 -12.40 3.86 -8.15
CA THR A 73 -11.92 5.24 -8.07
C THR A 73 -12.72 6.06 -7.06
N TRP A 74 -12.05 7.03 -6.44
CA TRP A 74 -12.71 7.98 -5.53
C TRP A 74 -13.36 9.14 -6.27
N SER A 75 -12.99 9.35 -7.53
CA SER A 75 -13.50 10.46 -8.32
C SER A 75 -14.99 10.31 -8.57
N ALA A 76 -15.76 11.21 -7.97
CA ALA A 76 -17.06 11.57 -8.53
C ALA A 76 -16.85 12.12 -9.96
N ARG A 77 -17.94 12.46 -10.65
CA ARG A 77 -17.93 12.97 -12.04
C ARG A 77 -16.92 14.11 -12.31
N GLN A 78 -16.46 14.82 -11.29
CA GLN A 78 -15.51 15.94 -11.35
C GLN A 78 -14.04 15.58 -11.10
N GLY A 79 -13.66 14.29 -11.00
CA GLY A 79 -12.25 13.88 -10.81
C GLY A 79 -11.77 12.83 -11.81
N ILE A 80 -12.52 12.59 -12.88
CA ILE A 80 -12.15 11.63 -13.94
C ILE A 80 -10.91 12.13 -14.69
N ASP A 81 -10.72 13.44 -14.76
CA ASP A 81 -9.55 14.10 -15.34
C ASP A 81 -8.24 13.82 -14.59
N LEU A 82 -8.32 13.42 -13.32
CA LEU A 82 -7.16 13.04 -12.51
C LEU A 82 -6.76 11.56 -12.66
N VAL A 83 -7.53 10.77 -13.44
CA VAL A 83 -7.23 9.37 -13.70
C VAL A 83 -6.47 9.25 -15.01
N ALA A 84 -5.22 8.78 -14.95
CA ALA A 84 -4.49 8.42 -16.16
C ALA A 84 -4.51 6.90 -16.34
N THR A 85 -4.90 6.49 -17.54
CA THR A 85 -4.91 5.07 -17.92
C THR A 85 -3.80 4.76 -18.93
N ARG A 86 -3.38 3.49 -18.96
CA ARG A 86 -2.42 2.95 -19.93
C ARG A 86 -3.00 1.72 -20.58
N GLY A 87 -3.01 1.69 -21.91
CA GLY A 87 -3.39 0.49 -22.67
C GLY A 87 -2.37 -0.64 -22.48
N VAL A 88 -2.86 -1.85 -22.24
CA VAL A 88 -2.06 -3.08 -22.09
C VAL A 88 -2.78 -4.26 -22.75
N VAL A 89 -2.02 -5.30 -23.07
CA VAL A 89 -2.56 -6.60 -23.45
C VAL A 89 -2.37 -7.56 -22.28
N VAL A 90 -3.46 -8.18 -21.84
CA VAL A 90 -3.46 -9.20 -20.79
C VAL A 90 -3.20 -10.56 -21.41
N ASP A 91 -2.33 -11.32 -20.77
CA ASP A 91 -1.94 -12.68 -21.17
C ASP A 91 -3.16 -13.63 -21.12
N ASP A 92 -3.29 -14.54 -22.09
CA ASP A 92 -4.42 -15.47 -22.21
C ASP A 92 -4.49 -16.50 -21.08
N ASP A 93 -3.35 -16.87 -20.49
CA ASP A 93 -3.28 -17.81 -19.37
C ASP A 93 -3.53 -17.13 -18.01
N THR A 94 -3.89 -15.84 -18.02
CA THR A 94 -4.17 -15.10 -16.80
C THR A 94 -5.46 -15.56 -16.12
N VAL A 95 -5.36 -15.90 -14.84
CA VAL A 95 -6.49 -16.34 -13.99
C VAL A 95 -6.58 -15.49 -12.72
N ASP A 96 -7.81 -15.16 -12.30
CA ASP A 96 -8.07 -14.57 -10.99
C ASP A 96 -8.44 -15.68 -9.98
N GLU A 97 -7.44 -16.21 -9.25
CA GLU A 97 -7.59 -17.35 -8.34
C GLU A 97 -8.67 -17.16 -7.25
N GLY A 98 -8.99 -15.91 -6.92
CA GLY A 98 -10.01 -15.60 -5.90
C GLY A 98 -11.40 -15.32 -6.48
N ASN A 99 -11.61 -15.48 -7.79
CA ASN A 99 -12.88 -15.21 -8.45
C ASN A 99 -13.59 -16.49 -8.93
N VAL A 100 -14.91 -16.43 -8.99
CA VAL A 100 -15.76 -17.49 -9.54
C VAL A 100 -16.76 -16.84 -10.51
N PRO A 101 -16.68 -17.09 -11.84
CA PRO A 101 -15.70 -17.94 -12.52
C PRO A 101 -14.30 -17.34 -12.56
N SER A 102 -13.28 -18.19 -12.56
CA SER A 102 -11.87 -17.78 -12.59
C SER A 102 -11.42 -17.22 -13.95
N SER A 103 -12.22 -17.44 -15.00
CA SER A 103 -11.98 -16.93 -16.36
C SER A 103 -12.35 -15.45 -16.56
N THR A 104 -12.88 -14.79 -15.53
CA THR A 104 -13.11 -13.34 -15.53
C THR A 104 -12.20 -12.68 -14.51
N LEU A 105 -11.39 -11.72 -14.95
CA LEU A 105 -10.62 -10.87 -14.06
C LEU A 105 -11.52 -9.83 -13.42
N ARG A 106 -11.47 -9.70 -12.09
CA ARG A 106 -12.25 -8.68 -11.38
C ARG A 106 -11.66 -7.29 -11.60
N GLY A 107 -12.53 -6.29 -11.72
CA GLY A 107 -12.12 -4.89 -11.61
C GLY A 107 -11.44 -4.64 -10.26
N GLY A 108 -10.39 -3.82 -10.25
CA GLY A 108 -9.60 -3.51 -9.08
C GLY A 108 -8.39 -4.43 -8.87
N LEU A 109 -8.20 -5.44 -9.73
CA LEU A 109 -7.04 -6.31 -9.64
C LEU A 109 -5.76 -5.50 -9.85
N VAL A 110 -4.80 -5.62 -8.92
CA VAL A 110 -3.47 -5.03 -9.10
C VAL A 110 -2.75 -5.83 -10.19
N MET A 111 -2.22 -5.13 -11.19
CA MET A 111 -1.59 -5.73 -12.36
C MET A 111 -0.10 -5.43 -12.39
N ALA A 112 0.67 -6.36 -12.91
CA ALA A 112 2.08 -6.26 -13.21
C ALA A 112 2.32 -6.54 -14.70
N ILE A 113 3.55 -6.31 -15.18
CA ILE A 113 3.95 -6.70 -16.54
C ILE A 113 4.97 -7.83 -16.39
N SER A 114 4.66 -9.00 -16.95
CA SER A 114 5.65 -10.09 -17.03
C SER A 114 6.78 -9.64 -17.94
N SER A 115 8.00 -9.70 -17.44
CA SER A 115 9.24 -9.46 -18.18
C SER A 115 9.51 -10.55 -19.21
N SER A 116 8.93 -11.73 -19.06
CA SER A 116 9.13 -12.85 -19.99
C SER A 116 8.25 -12.72 -21.24
N THR A 117 6.98 -12.38 -21.08
CA THR A 117 6.03 -12.26 -22.19
C THR A 117 5.80 -10.82 -22.64
N GLY A 118 6.04 -9.84 -21.76
CA GLY A 118 5.69 -8.44 -21.98
C GLY A 118 4.20 -8.13 -21.78
N PHE A 119 3.39 -9.14 -21.42
CA PHE A 119 1.95 -8.99 -21.19
C PHE A 119 1.63 -8.63 -19.74
N ALA A 120 0.44 -8.05 -19.56
CA ALA A 120 -0.09 -7.76 -18.23
C ALA A 120 -0.61 -9.04 -17.58
N VAL A 121 -0.19 -9.25 -16.34
CA VAL A 121 -0.59 -10.39 -15.50
C VAL A 121 -1.00 -9.85 -14.11
N PRO A 122 -1.79 -10.60 -13.32
CA PRO A 122 -2.09 -10.21 -11.95
C PRO A 122 -0.81 -10.07 -11.15
N TYR A 123 -0.77 -9.08 -10.26
CA TYR A 123 0.35 -8.88 -9.35
C TYR A 123 0.53 -10.12 -8.46
N GLN A 124 1.76 -10.64 -8.45
CA GLN A 124 2.15 -11.78 -7.64
C GLN A 124 3.38 -11.39 -6.82
N PRO A 125 3.25 -11.15 -5.50
CA PRO A 125 4.34 -10.63 -4.70
C PRO A 125 5.52 -11.61 -4.56
N ASN A 126 5.26 -12.90 -4.79
CA ASN A 126 6.19 -14.02 -4.80
C ASN A 126 6.66 -14.41 -6.23
N GLY A 127 6.22 -13.68 -7.26
CA GLY A 127 6.63 -13.89 -8.64
C GLY A 127 8.11 -13.57 -8.88
N VAL A 128 8.69 -14.16 -9.93
CA VAL A 128 10.11 -14.00 -10.27
C VAL A 128 10.35 -13.35 -11.62
N ASP A 129 9.30 -13.16 -12.41
CA ASP A 129 9.35 -12.76 -13.81
C ASP A 129 8.87 -11.33 -14.04
N GLY A 130 8.87 -10.46 -13.02
CA GLY A 130 8.33 -9.11 -13.11
C GLY A 130 6.88 -8.99 -12.61
N ALA A 131 6.17 -10.12 -12.41
CA ALA A 131 4.84 -10.13 -11.78
C ALA A 131 4.84 -9.55 -10.35
N GLN A 132 6.01 -9.50 -9.69
CA GLN A 132 6.22 -8.89 -8.37
C GLN A 132 6.34 -7.36 -8.39
N ILE A 133 6.20 -6.72 -9.54
CA ILE A 133 6.26 -5.26 -9.70
C ILE A 133 4.89 -4.74 -10.13
N ALA A 134 4.14 -4.17 -9.19
CA ALA A 134 2.85 -3.54 -9.46
C ALA A 134 3.02 -2.33 -10.41
N VAL A 135 2.27 -2.35 -11.51
CA VAL A 135 2.31 -1.34 -12.56
C VAL A 135 1.05 -0.47 -12.57
N GLY A 136 -0.11 -1.05 -12.29
CA GLY A 136 -1.38 -0.34 -12.28
C GLY A 136 -2.52 -1.21 -11.73
N VAL A 137 -3.74 -0.73 -11.89
CA VAL A 137 -4.96 -1.40 -11.42
C VAL A 137 -5.91 -1.60 -12.59
N LEU A 138 -6.49 -2.80 -12.74
CA LEU A 138 -7.48 -3.08 -13.77
C LEU A 138 -8.76 -2.29 -13.51
N GLU A 139 -9.19 -1.45 -14.45
CA GLU A 139 -10.36 -0.57 -14.25
C GLU A 139 -11.68 -1.32 -14.25
N ASN A 140 -11.89 -2.18 -15.24
CA ASN A 140 -13.15 -2.88 -15.47
C ASN A 140 -12.94 -4.39 -15.42
N PRO A 141 -13.94 -5.17 -14.98
CA PRO A 141 -13.86 -6.62 -15.07
C PRO A 141 -13.66 -7.05 -16.52
N LEU A 142 -12.79 -8.02 -16.74
CA LEU A 142 -12.36 -8.45 -18.07
C LEU A 142 -12.57 -9.95 -18.23
N PRO A 143 -13.55 -10.40 -19.03
CA PRO A 143 -13.64 -11.81 -19.42
C PRO A 143 -12.46 -12.17 -20.32
N MET A 144 -11.73 -13.22 -19.96
CA MET A 144 -10.55 -13.70 -20.68
C MET A 144 -10.89 -14.75 -21.75
N GLU A 145 -12.11 -15.29 -21.72
CA GLU A 145 -12.57 -16.25 -22.72
C GLU A 145 -13.34 -15.57 -23.86
N VAL A 146 -13.05 -15.97 -25.09
CA VAL A 146 -13.85 -15.67 -26.29
C VAL A 146 -14.26 -17.00 -26.88
N ASP A 147 -15.58 -17.22 -27.02
CA ASP A 147 -16.14 -18.50 -27.47
C ASP A 147 -15.65 -19.72 -26.65
N GLY A 148 -15.41 -19.51 -25.35
CA GLY A 148 -14.95 -20.55 -24.42
C GLY A 148 -13.47 -20.91 -24.54
N GLN A 149 -12.68 -20.15 -25.30
CA GLN A 149 -11.23 -20.31 -25.36
C GLN A 149 -10.53 -19.11 -24.69
N PRO A 150 -9.52 -19.34 -23.82
CA PRO A 150 -8.67 -18.27 -23.32
C PRO A 150 -8.05 -17.51 -24.49
N THR A 151 -8.13 -16.19 -24.47
CA THR A 151 -7.63 -15.33 -25.55
C THR A 151 -7.05 -14.07 -24.95
N GLN A 152 -5.97 -13.56 -25.54
CA GLN A 152 -5.35 -12.32 -25.11
C GLN A 152 -6.33 -11.15 -25.26
N ARG A 153 -6.36 -10.27 -24.27
CA ARG A 153 -7.33 -9.18 -24.21
C ARG A 153 -6.63 -7.83 -24.08
N PHE A 154 -6.96 -6.91 -24.97
CA PHE A 154 -6.58 -5.52 -24.79
C PHE A 154 -7.48 -4.86 -23.74
N THR A 155 -6.88 -4.13 -22.80
CA THR A 155 -7.60 -3.38 -21.76
C THR A 155 -6.81 -2.15 -21.35
N GLN A 156 -7.36 -1.38 -20.42
CA GLN A 156 -6.72 -0.22 -19.81
C GLN A 156 -6.47 -0.47 -18.32
N LEU A 157 -5.28 -0.07 -17.86
CA LEU A 157 -4.93 -0.03 -16.45
C LEU A 157 -4.95 1.40 -15.96
N ILE A 158 -5.51 1.64 -14.78
CA ILE A 158 -5.30 2.86 -14.01
C ILE A 158 -3.85 2.86 -13.55
N VAL A 159 -3.06 3.81 -14.06
CA VAL A 159 -1.65 3.98 -13.67
C VAL A 159 -1.45 5.16 -12.75
N GLN A 160 -2.36 6.13 -12.75
CA GLN A 160 -2.36 7.30 -11.88
C GLN A 160 -3.80 7.69 -11.52
N GLY A 161 -4.02 8.13 -10.28
CA GLY A 161 -5.33 8.63 -9.83
C GLY A 161 -5.62 8.37 -8.35
N LEU A 162 -6.88 8.57 -7.97
CA LEU A 162 -7.38 8.37 -6.61
C LEU A 162 -8.13 7.03 -6.54
N VAL A 163 -7.60 6.08 -5.76
CA VAL A 163 -8.11 4.69 -5.72
C VAL A 163 -8.42 4.28 -4.28
N ARG A 164 -9.52 3.54 -4.10
CA ARG A 164 -9.90 2.99 -2.79
C ARG A 164 -9.12 1.72 -2.50
N ALA A 165 -8.24 1.74 -1.51
CA ALA A 165 -7.36 0.60 -1.22
C ALA A 165 -8.15 -0.64 -0.78
N ALA A 166 -9.31 -0.46 -0.13
CA ALA A 166 -10.16 -1.57 0.33
C ALA A 166 -10.80 -2.38 -0.82
N GLU A 167 -10.92 -1.78 -2.01
CA GLU A 167 -11.55 -2.42 -3.17
C GLU A 167 -10.55 -3.26 -4.00
N LEU A 168 -9.25 -3.11 -3.73
CA LEU A 168 -8.18 -3.75 -4.49
C LEU A 168 -7.81 -5.11 -3.89
N PRO A 169 -8.21 -6.24 -4.51
CA PRO A 169 -7.76 -7.56 -4.08
C PRO A 169 -6.23 -7.66 -4.19
N ASN A 170 -5.62 -8.36 -3.23
CA ASN A 170 -4.19 -8.65 -3.17
C ASN A 170 -3.26 -7.41 -3.11
N LEU A 171 -3.78 -6.25 -2.71
CA LEU A 171 -2.98 -5.06 -2.46
C LEU A 171 -2.20 -5.18 -1.15
N ASP A 172 -0.95 -5.64 -1.24
CA ASP A 172 -0.02 -5.66 -0.11
C ASP A 172 0.73 -4.33 0.06
N GLU A 173 1.50 -4.19 1.15
CA GLU A 173 2.26 -2.97 1.44
C GLU A 173 3.36 -2.70 0.40
N ARG A 174 3.87 -3.75 -0.27
CA ARG A 174 4.89 -3.61 -1.31
C ARG A 174 4.30 -3.02 -2.59
N ALA A 175 3.17 -3.54 -3.04
CA ALA A 175 2.40 -3.01 -4.17
C ALA A 175 1.98 -1.56 -3.90
N LYS A 176 1.51 -1.25 -2.68
CA LYS A 176 1.23 0.13 -2.28
C LYS A 176 2.44 1.03 -2.47
N GLN A 177 3.61 0.63 -1.99
CA GLN A 177 4.85 1.43 -2.13
C GLN A 177 5.25 1.63 -3.61
N GLN A 178 5.10 0.61 -4.45
CA GLN A 178 5.40 0.67 -5.89
C GLN A 178 4.41 1.59 -6.66
N LEU A 179 3.17 1.69 -6.17
CA LEU A 179 2.12 2.51 -6.76
C LEU A 179 2.06 3.93 -6.17
N ALA A 180 2.56 4.15 -4.96
CA ALA A 180 2.43 5.40 -4.19
C ALA A 180 2.89 6.68 -4.92
N GLY A 181 3.87 6.59 -5.82
CA GLY A 181 4.31 7.74 -6.62
C GLY A 181 3.33 8.16 -7.72
N ARG A 182 2.29 7.36 -7.97
CA ARG A 182 1.34 7.54 -9.09
C ARG A 182 -0.12 7.44 -8.63
N ILE A 183 -0.42 6.56 -7.69
CA ILE A 183 -1.77 6.33 -7.16
C ILE A 183 -1.82 6.81 -5.72
N GLN A 184 -2.81 7.64 -5.42
CA GLN A 184 -3.13 8.05 -4.06
C GLN A 184 -4.26 7.18 -3.52
N PHE A 185 -4.01 6.56 -2.37
CA PHE A 185 -4.96 5.69 -1.68
C PHE A 185 -5.78 6.48 -0.66
N ASP A 186 -7.03 6.06 -0.46
CA ASP A 186 -8.00 6.70 0.45
C ASP A 186 -7.62 6.62 1.94
N ASN A 187 -6.98 5.52 2.35
CA ASN A 187 -6.76 5.21 3.76
C ASN A 187 -5.32 5.43 4.26
N LEU A 188 -4.37 5.86 3.42
CA LEU A 188 -2.97 6.01 3.85
C LEU A 188 -2.15 6.97 2.98
N GLU A 189 -1.35 7.81 3.64
CA GLU A 189 -0.16 8.41 3.00
C GLU A 189 0.91 7.33 2.82
N VAL A 190 0.84 6.61 1.70
CA VAL A 190 1.91 5.69 1.32
C VAL A 190 3.08 6.51 0.80
N HIS A 191 4.24 6.38 1.45
CA HIS A 191 5.43 7.13 1.06
C HIS A 191 6.25 6.32 0.03
N PRO A 192 6.53 6.86 -1.17
CA PRO A 192 7.43 6.22 -2.13
C PRO A 192 8.85 6.28 -1.57
N GLY A 193 9.34 5.17 -1.03
CA GLY A 193 10.72 5.08 -0.53
C GLY A 193 10.88 4.86 0.96
N VAL A 194 9.91 4.23 1.61
CA VAL A 194 10.00 3.73 3.00
C VAL A 194 11.35 3.06 3.33
N LEU A 195 11.96 2.36 2.35
CA LEU A 195 13.27 1.72 2.53
C LEU A 195 14.43 2.70 2.73
N MET A 196 14.39 3.87 2.08
CA MET A 196 15.47 4.86 2.11
C MET A 196 15.17 6.03 3.07
N HIS A 197 13.90 6.42 3.18
CA HIS A 197 13.43 7.54 3.98
C HIS A 197 12.29 7.10 4.89
N PRO A 198 12.46 7.18 6.22
CA PRO A 198 11.37 6.84 7.13
C PRO A 198 10.23 7.84 6.97
N ARG A 199 8.99 7.35 6.98
CA ARG A 199 7.76 8.16 6.98
C ARG A 199 7.67 9.08 8.19
N GLY A 200 8.26 8.67 9.31
CA GLY A 200 8.25 9.43 10.55
C GLY A 200 9.21 8.86 11.57
N VAL A 201 9.39 9.59 12.67
CA VAL A 201 10.30 9.21 13.75
C VAL A 201 9.52 8.98 15.03
N VAL A 202 9.64 7.79 15.61
CA VAL A 202 9.07 7.40 16.90
C VAL A 202 10.21 7.25 17.90
N ARG A 203 10.05 7.82 19.09
CA ARG A 203 11.04 7.68 20.18
C ARG A 203 10.49 6.71 21.22
N ALA A 204 11.30 5.75 21.65
CA ALA A 204 10.93 4.79 22.69
C ALA A 204 12.11 4.49 23.61
N ALA A 205 11.82 4.18 24.88
CA ALA A 205 12.83 3.98 25.92
C ALA A 205 12.76 2.60 26.59
N GLY A 206 12.19 1.59 25.92
CA GLY A 206 12.04 0.25 26.45
C GLY A 206 11.53 -0.73 25.40
N ASN A 207 11.05 -1.89 25.86
CA ASN A 207 10.55 -2.94 24.95
C ASN A 207 9.35 -2.44 24.14
N GLN A 208 9.28 -2.84 22.87
CA GLN A 208 8.19 -2.50 21.97
C GLN A 208 7.78 -3.72 21.16
N THR A 209 6.48 -3.88 20.92
CA THR A 209 5.95 -4.82 19.93
C THR A 209 5.48 -4.02 18.74
N LEU A 210 6.09 -4.26 17.58
CA LEU A 210 5.77 -3.53 16.36
C LEU A 210 4.49 -4.07 15.73
N THR A 211 3.75 -3.20 15.06
CA THR A 211 2.55 -3.55 14.28
C THR A 211 2.74 -3.23 12.80
N SER A 212 1.92 -3.81 11.93
CA SER A 212 1.95 -3.52 10.49
C SER A 212 1.70 -2.03 10.19
N ALA A 213 0.86 -1.36 10.98
CA ALA A 213 0.56 0.07 10.84
C ALA A 213 1.79 0.99 11.03
N GLN A 214 2.82 0.49 11.70
CA GLN A 214 4.07 1.19 11.96
C GLN A 214 5.14 0.97 10.88
N THR A 215 4.78 0.29 9.79
CA THR A 215 5.68 0.13 8.64
C THR A 215 6.18 1.49 8.14
N GLY A 216 7.47 1.52 7.82
CA GLY A 216 8.24 2.67 7.38
C GLY A 216 8.54 3.74 8.42
N LEU A 217 8.33 3.49 9.70
CA LEU A 217 8.78 4.39 10.75
C LEU A 217 10.24 4.12 11.17
N LEU A 218 10.94 5.18 11.58
CA LEU A 218 12.21 5.10 12.28
C LEU A 218 11.97 5.11 13.79
N PHE A 219 12.36 4.04 14.47
CA PHE A 219 12.34 3.92 15.92
C PHE A 219 13.70 4.34 16.47
N LEU A 220 13.72 5.44 17.22
CA LEU A 220 14.86 5.90 17.99
C LEU A 220 14.75 5.36 19.41
N MET A 221 15.57 4.37 19.72
CA MET A 221 15.65 3.75 21.03
C MET A 221 16.61 4.56 21.89
N SER A 222 16.22 4.89 23.12
CA SER A 222 17.04 5.62 24.09
C SER A 222 17.37 4.80 25.35
N GLY A 223 17.13 3.49 25.30
CA GLY A 223 17.28 2.57 26.43
C GLY A 223 17.56 1.16 25.96
N ALA A 224 17.91 0.28 26.89
CA ALA A 224 17.98 -1.16 26.61
C ALA A 224 16.58 -1.62 26.18
N SER A 225 16.51 -2.24 25.00
CA SER A 225 15.21 -2.49 24.38
C SER A 225 15.18 -3.80 23.60
N THR A 226 14.07 -4.49 23.79
CA THR A 226 13.67 -5.66 23.01
C THR A 226 12.54 -5.23 22.08
N ILE A 227 12.80 -5.30 20.77
CA ILE A 227 11.83 -5.05 19.72
C ILE A 227 11.28 -6.39 19.26
N THR A 228 9.98 -6.63 19.44
CA THR A 228 9.29 -7.81 18.93
C THR A 228 8.65 -7.48 17.59
N LEU A 229 9.04 -8.21 16.55
CA LEU A 229 8.48 -8.06 15.21
C LEU A 229 7.08 -8.72 15.14
N PRO A 230 6.14 -8.20 14.32
CA PRO A 230 4.88 -8.88 14.06
C PRO A 230 5.11 -10.14 13.20
N ALA A 231 4.02 -10.83 12.87
CA ALA A 231 4.06 -11.86 11.83
C ALA A 231 4.68 -11.30 10.54
N ALA A 232 5.58 -12.07 9.93
CA ALA A 232 6.25 -11.64 8.70
C ALA A 232 5.22 -11.50 7.57
N ALA A 233 5.24 -10.34 6.91
CA ALA A 233 4.44 -10.06 5.73
C ALA A 233 5.27 -9.23 4.74
N ASN A 234 5.01 -9.43 3.46
CA ASN A 234 5.78 -8.79 2.39
C ASN A 234 5.61 -7.26 2.40
N GLY A 235 6.70 -6.55 2.21
CA GLY A 235 6.71 -5.08 2.14
C GLY A 235 6.63 -4.36 3.49
N LEU A 236 6.53 -5.09 4.61
CA LEU A 236 6.72 -4.49 5.93
C LEU A 236 8.19 -4.12 6.11
N ALA A 237 8.47 -2.88 6.51
CA ALA A 237 9.83 -2.42 6.75
C ALA A 237 9.89 -1.56 8.01
N TYR A 238 10.89 -1.80 8.86
CA TYR A 238 11.11 -1.05 10.09
C TYR A 238 12.57 -0.62 10.16
N ARG A 239 12.79 0.65 10.48
CA ARG A 239 14.13 1.16 10.74
C ARG A 239 14.26 1.40 12.24
N ILE A 240 15.29 0.84 12.85
CA ILE A 240 15.52 0.98 14.28
C ILE A 240 16.93 1.54 14.45
N ALA A 241 17.09 2.54 15.30
CA ALA A 241 18.38 3.09 15.64
C ALA A 241 18.49 3.31 17.15
N GLN A 242 19.64 2.93 17.70
CA GLN A 242 19.94 3.12 19.11
C GLN A 242 20.68 4.46 19.30
N THR A 243 20.20 5.31 20.19
CA THR A 243 20.76 6.65 20.45
C THR A 243 21.59 6.71 21.73
N THR A 244 21.62 5.63 22.50
CA THR A 244 22.33 5.53 23.80
C THR A 244 23.17 4.26 23.86
N ASP A 245 24.15 4.18 24.75
CA ASP A 245 25.00 2.99 24.89
C ASP A 245 24.27 1.87 25.65
N ASN A 246 23.29 1.26 24.98
CA ASN A 246 22.42 0.24 25.53
C ASN A 246 22.23 -0.90 24.53
N ASP A 247 21.93 -2.08 25.05
CA ASP A 247 21.67 -3.26 24.21
C ASP A 247 20.35 -3.10 23.44
N LEU A 248 20.39 -3.47 22.16
CA LEU A 248 19.21 -3.58 21.30
C LEU A 248 19.07 -5.04 20.88
N THR A 249 17.92 -5.64 21.16
CA THR A 249 17.59 -6.98 20.70
C THR A 249 16.35 -6.92 19.82
N ILE A 250 16.41 -7.54 18.66
CA ILE A 250 15.30 -7.74 17.74
C ILE A 250 14.90 -9.20 17.83
N VAL A 251 13.63 -9.42 18.15
CA VAL A 251 13.04 -10.74 18.32
C VAL A 251 12.08 -10.99 17.18
N GLY A 252 12.34 -12.06 16.44
CA GLY A 252 11.44 -12.62 15.43
C GLY A 252 10.81 -13.92 15.93
N SER A 253 10.23 -14.68 15.01
CA SER A 253 9.58 -15.98 15.29
C SER A 253 10.33 -17.13 14.59
N GLY A 254 11.66 -17.09 14.57
CA GLY A 254 12.50 -18.06 13.87
C GLY A 254 12.53 -17.87 12.34
N ASN A 255 12.11 -16.70 11.87
CA ASN A 255 11.93 -16.38 10.46
C ASN A 255 12.83 -15.22 10.00
N MET A 256 13.98 -15.01 10.66
CA MET A 256 14.91 -13.94 10.29
C MET A 256 16.13 -14.47 9.54
N ILE A 257 16.58 -13.70 8.55
CA ILE A 257 17.82 -13.90 7.82
C ILE A 257 18.84 -12.85 8.27
N HIS A 258 19.96 -13.30 8.83
CA HIS A 258 21.08 -12.43 9.19
C HIS A 258 22.41 -13.21 9.28
N ARG A 259 23.50 -12.65 8.77
CA ARG A 259 24.88 -13.20 8.91
C ARG A 259 25.02 -14.70 8.62
N GLY A 260 24.44 -15.17 7.52
CA GLY A 260 24.52 -16.58 7.11
C GLY A 260 23.55 -17.52 7.83
N TYR A 261 22.75 -17.01 8.77
CA TYR A 261 21.64 -17.75 9.37
C TYR A 261 20.35 -17.43 8.62
N SER A 262 19.62 -18.46 8.21
CA SER A 262 18.37 -18.32 7.45
C SER A 262 17.09 -18.40 8.29
N ASN A 263 17.21 -18.77 9.58
CA ASN A 263 16.11 -18.99 10.52
C ASN A 263 16.46 -18.48 11.94
N ALA A 264 17.06 -17.30 12.06
CA ALA A 264 17.37 -16.73 13.37
C ALA A 264 16.09 -16.34 14.12
N SER A 265 16.06 -16.61 15.43
CA SER A 265 14.97 -16.19 16.32
C SER A 265 15.25 -14.82 16.95
N THR A 266 16.53 -14.44 17.07
CA THR A 266 16.95 -13.15 17.61
C THR A 266 18.17 -12.58 16.88
N VAL A 267 18.22 -11.25 16.78
CA VAL A 267 19.42 -10.49 16.37
C VAL A 267 19.70 -9.45 17.44
N SER A 268 20.89 -9.48 18.03
CA SER A 268 21.25 -8.62 19.16
C SER A 268 22.47 -7.77 18.85
N PHE A 269 22.41 -6.50 19.25
CA PHE A 269 23.49 -5.53 19.14
C PHE A 269 24.01 -5.24 20.56
N THR A 270 25.02 -6.01 20.99
CA THR A 270 25.45 -6.08 22.41
C THR A 270 26.94 -5.76 22.62
N ALA A 271 27.77 -5.70 21.57
CA ALA A 271 29.21 -5.45 21.71
C ALA A 271 29.54 -3.96 21.94
N GLY A 272 30.46 -3.67 22.86
CA GLY A 272 30.77 -2.33 23.37
C GLY A 272 31.32 -1.31 22.36
N ALA A 273 31.22 -0.03 22.73
CA ALA A 273 31.66 1.19 22.03
C ALA A 273 30.98 1.54 20.69
N ASN A 274 30.19 0.64 20.11
CA ASN A 274 29.52 0.82 18.82
C ASN A 274 27.99 0.67 18.90
N LYS A 275 27.35 0.98 20.03
CA LYS A 275 25.88 0.87 20.18
C LYS A 275 25.16 2.15 19.77
N ILE A 276 25.75 3.31 20.08
CA ILE A 276 25.23 4.62 19.69
C ILE A 276 25.39 4.79 18.18
N GLY A 277 24.28 5.11 17.50
CA GLY A 277 24.26 5.26 16.04
C GLY A 277 24.24 3.93 15.29
N SER A 278 24.14 2.78 15.99
CA SER A 278 23.78 1.53 15.35
C SER A 278 22.39 1.66 14.75
N GLN A 279 22.27 1.30 13.48
CA GLN A 279 21.01 1.36 12.74
C GLN A 279 20.80 0.06 12.01
N VAL A 280 19.59 -0.45 12.10
CA VAL A 280 19.17 -1.70 11.48
C VAL A 280 17.89 -1.46 10.69
N LEU A 281 17.88 -2.00 9.48
CA LEU A 281 16.68 -2.12 8.65
C LEU A 281 16.21 -3.56 8.73
N VAL A 282 14.93 -3.73 9.06
CA VAL A 282 14.26 -5.02 9.07
C VAL A 282 13.18 -4.98 8.00
N GLU A 283 13.28 -5.82 6.97
CA GLU A 283 12.33 -5.87 5.85
C GLU A 283 11.73 -7.27 5.70
N GLY A 284 10.42 -7.37 5.55
CA GLY A 284 9.71 -8.60 5.24
C GLY A 284 9.74 -8.84 3.74
N VAL A 285 10.43 -9.91 3.32
CA VAL A 285 10.63 -10.26 1.92
C VAL A 285 10.29 -11.72 1.68
N PHE A 286 9.73 -12.02 0.50
CA PHE A 286 9.65 -13.39 0.02
C PHE A 286 11.05 -13.94 -0.23
N VAL A 287 11.33 -15.14 0.30
CA VAL A 287 12.59 -15.87 0.05
C VAL A 287 12.40 -17.03 -0.92
N ASP A 288 11.15 -17.46 -1.07
CA ASP A 288 10.66 -18.42 -2.05
C ASP A 288 9.19 -18.10 -2.37
N SER A 289 8.49 -19.01 -3.05
CA SER A 289 7.11 -18.78 -3.48
C SER A 289 6.08 -18.71 -2.35
N VAL A 290 6.41 -19.12 -1.12
CA VAL A 290 5.42 -19.21 -0.02
C VAL A 290 5.90 -18.51 1.25
N ASN A 291 7.21 -18.55 1.52
CA ASN A 291 7.78 -18.12 2.78
C ASN A 291 8.22 -16.66 2.72
N VAL A 292 7.65 -15.86 3.63
CA VAL A 292 8.13 -14.51 3.94
C VAL A 292 9.05 -14.58 5.14
N LYS A 293 10.24 -13.99 5.02
CA LYS A 293 11.21 -13.85 6.12
C LYS A 293 11.60 -12.42 6.34
N TRP A 294 12.07 -12.12 7.54
CA TRP A 294 12.67 -10.84 7.88
C TRP A 294 14.13 -10.82 7.45
N LEU A 295 14.46 -10.01 6.45
CA LEU A 295 15.83 -9.66 6.14
C LEU A 295 16.30 -8.57 7.12
N VAL A 296 17.30 -8.88 7.93
CA VAL A 296 17.86 -7.93 8.90
C VAL A 296 19.19 -7.40 8.34
N THR A 297 19.20 -6.13 7.98
CA THR A 297 20.36 -5.45 7.40
C THR A 297 20.91 -4.45 8.40
N ASN A 298 22.18 -4.61 8.78
CA ASN A 298 22.87 -3.58 9.55
C ASN A 298 23.29 -2.45 8.60
N LEU A 299 22.82 -1.24 8.89
CA LEU A 299 23.14 -0.01 8.15
C LEU A 299 24.30 0.76 8.81
N GLY A 300 24.68 0.41 10.05
CA GLY A 300 25.82 1.01 10.75
C GLY A 300 27.10 0.15 10.67
N GLY A 301 28.24 0.74 11.03
CA GLY A 301 29.55 0.06 11.08
C GLY A 301 29.74 -0.92 12.24
N THR A 302 28.64 -1.34 12.87
CA THR A 302 28.65 -2.06 14.15
C THR A 302 28.54 -3.57 13.90
N THR A 303 29.05 -4.40 14.81
CA THR A 303 29.03 -5.85 14.63
C THR A 303 27.84 -6.44 15.40
N ALA A 304 26.85 -6.99 14.70
CA ALA A 304 25.69 -7.65 15.30
C ALA A 304 25.99 -9.11 15.71
N ALA A 305 25.42 -9.59 16.81
CA ALA A 305 25.44 -10.99 17.23
C ALA A 305 24.11 -11.67 16.87
N VAL A 306 24.16 -12.97 16.58
CA VAL A 306 22.98 -13.80 16.22
C VAL A 306 22.88 -14.96 17.19
N ALA A 307 21.67 -15.26 17.67
CA ALA A 307 21.36 -16.51 18.35
C ALA A 307 20.23 -17.23 17.62
N ALA A 308 20.38 -18.56 17.50
CA ALA A 308 19.39 -19.45 16.90
C ALA A 308 18.17 -19.60 17.81
#